data_AF-A0A662NTX6-F1
#
_entry.id   AF-A0A662NTX6-F1
#
_cell.length_a   1.000
_cell.length_b   1.000
_cell.length_c   1.000
_cell.angle_alpha   90.00
_cell.angle_beta   90.00
_cell.angle_gamma   90.00
#
_symmetry.space_group_name_H-M   'P 1'
#
loop_
_entity.id
_entity.type
_entity.pdbx_description
1 polymer ?
#
loop_
_entity_poly.entity_id
_entity_poly.type
_entity_poly.pdbx_seq_one_letter_code
_entity_poly.pdbx_strand_id
1 'polypeptide(L)'
;MGIFDKIIKKEETKKELGTGRKRDVRHEVDVVPLEEDVIAKTIVEPEIRYVKKIVVTSYSDLEKISEEIQAGNIIIADLTPLESKPEVLAKVVEQIKGITQALG
;
A
#
# COMPACT_ATOMS: atom_id res chain seq x y z
N MET A 1 19.46 -4.26 55.84
CA MET A 1 19.16 -3.21 54.83
C MET A 1 17.73 -3.42 54.36
N GLY A 2 16.73 -2.57 54.53
CA GLY A 2 16.53 -1.31 55.26
C GLY A 2 15.03 -1.26 55.69
N ILE A 3 14.63 -0.86 56.90
CA ILE A 3 14.40 0.50 57.40
C ILE A 3 13.94 1.52 56.35
N PHE A 4 12.66 1.89 56.45
CA PHE A 4 12.05 3.16 56.03
C PHE A 4 12.43 3.67 54.63
N ASP A 5 11.53 3.47 53.67
CA ASP A 5 11.23 4.58 52.77
C ASP A 5 9.72 4.75 52.61
N LYS A 6 9.20 5.57 53.53
CA LYS A 6 8.20 6.59 53.25
C LYS A 6 6.88 6.09 52.67
N ILE A 7 6.12 5.47 53.58
CA ILE A 7 4.74 5.87 53.85
C ILE A 7 4.72 7.38 54.19
N ILE A 8 4.67 8.24 53.17
CA ILE A 8 4.29 9.67 53.23
C ILE A 8 3.83 9.99 51.79
N LYS A 9 2.56 10.16 51.42
CA LYS A 9 1.55 11.16 51.82
C LYS A 9 0.27 10.71 51.08
N LYS A 10 -0.91 10.59 51.73
CA LYS A 10 -2.00 11.60 51.74
C LYS A 10 -2.48 11.92 50.30
N GLU A 11 -3.72 11.73 49.86
CA GLU A 11 -5.05 12.00 50.45
C GLU A 11 -6.12 11.12 49.76
N GLU A 12 -6.96 10.43 50.55
CA GLU A 12 -8.43 10.61 50.62
C GLU A 12 -9.16 10.66 49.26
N THR A 13 -10.08 9.75 48.95
CA THR A 13 -11.45 9.93 49.43
C THR A 13 -12.22 8.61 49.61
N LYS A 14 -12.86 8.50 50.77
CA LYS A 14 -13.88 7.50 51.12
C LYS A 14 -15.15 7.63 50.27
N LYS A 15 -15.79 6.50 49.97
CA LYS A 15 -17.20 6.16 50.23
C LYS A 15 -17.37 4.66 49.94
N GLU A 16 -17.46 3.79 50.97
CA GLU A 16 -18.71 3.33 51.60
C GLU A 16 -19.72 2.77 50.57
N LEU A 17 -20.33 1.58 50.66
CA LEU A 17 -20.46 0.50 51.64
C LEU A 17 -21.15 -0.67 50.88
N GLY A 18 -20.95 -1.93 51.30
CA GLY A 18 -22.02 -2.95 51.25
C GLY A 18 -22.14 -3.86 50.01
N THR A 19 -21.41 -4.97 50.06
CA THR A 19 -21.82 -6.35 49.71
C THR A 19 -23.13 -6.61 48.94
N GLY A 20 -23.01 -7.26 47.78
CA GLY A 20 -24.13 -7.90 47.07
C GLY A 20 -23.74 -8.74 45.85
N ARG A 21 -23.07 -9.89 46.08
CA ARG A 21 -22.91 -11.06 45.19
C ARG A 21 -22.85 -10.79 43.66
N LYS A 22 -21.62 -10.77 43.12
CA LYS A 22 -21.36 -11.16 41.72
C LYS A 22 -21.88 -12.58 41.54
N ARG A 23 -22.98 -12.75 40.80
CA ARG A 23 -23.31 -14.05 40.23
C ARG A 23 -22.40 -14.21 39.02
N ASP A 24 -21.42 -15.09 39.14
CA ASP A 24 -20.75 -15.68 37.99
C ASP A 24 -21.81 -16.34 37.12
N VAL A 25 -22.27 -15.63 36.09
CA VAL A 25 -22.96 -16.26 34.98
C VAL A 25 -21.91 -16.46 33.91
N ARG A 26 -21.15 -17.55 34.03
CA ARG A 26 -20.37 -18.11 32.93
C ARG A 26 -21.34 -18.44 31.81
N HIS A 27 -21.55 -17.51 30.90
CA HIS A 27 -21.95 -17.88 29.56
C HIS A 27 -20.66 -18.36 28.89
N GLU A 28 -20.57 -19.65 28.61
CA GLU A 28 -19.71 -20.17 27.54
C GLU A 28 -20.26 -19.56 26.25
N VAL A 29 -19.82 -18.35 25.92
CA VAL A 29 -20.15 -17.73 24.65
C VAL A 29 -19.15 -18.31 23.66
N ASP A 30 -19.60 -19.23 22.81
CA ASP A 30 -18.85 -19.61 21.62
C ASP A 30 -18.69 -18.35 20.76
N VAL A 31 -17.46 -17.80 20.77
CA VAL A 31 -17.09 -16.65 19.96
C VAL A 31 -17.00 -17.16 18.53
N VAL A 32 -18.10 -17.04 17.79
CA VAL A 32 -18.08 -17.26 16.34
C VAL A 32 -17.38 -16.04 15.72
N PRO A 33 -16.21 -16.20 15.10
CA PRO A 33 -15.57 -15.10 14.40
C PRO A 33 -16.53 -14.62 13.31
N LEU A 34 -16.90 -13.34 13.37
CA LEU A 34 -17.66 -12.68 12.31
C LEU A 34 -16.81 -12.73 11.04
N GLU A 35 -17.42 -13.10 9.90
CA GLU A 35 -16.75 -13.20 8.60
C GLU A 35 -16.03 -11.89 8.21
N GLU A 36 -16.45 -10.76 8.77
CA GLU A 36 -15.83 -9.44 8.61
C GLU A 36 -14.35 -9.38 9.05
N ASP A 37 -13.95 -10.12 10.09
CA ASP A 37 -12.56 -10.11 10.59
C ASP A 37 -11.59 -10.89 9.69
N VAL A 38 -12.10 -11.79 8.85
CA VAL A 38 -11.32 -12.52 7.85
C VAL A 38 -11.08 -11.65 6.62
N ILE A 39 -12.07 -10.83 6.24
CA ILE A 39 -12.04 -9.94 5.07
C ILE A 39 -11.01 -8.82 5.25
N ALA A 40 -10.82 -8.33 6.47
CA ALA A 40 -9.83 -7.31 6.80
C ALA A 40 -8.37 -7.80 6.74
N LYS A 41 -8.08 -9.09 6.52
CA LYS A 41 -6.71 -9.57 6.27
C LYS A 41 -6.41 -9.83 4.80
N THR A 42 -7.42 -9.79 3.93
CA THR A 42 -7.25 -9.70 2.47
C THR A 42 -6.98 -8.25 2.06
N ILE A 43 -6.19 -7.52 2.85
CA ILE A 43 -5.71 -6.18 2.52
C ILE A 43 -4.66 -6.36 1.41
N VAL A 44 -5.16 -6.32 0.18
CA VAL A 44 -4.51 -5.98 -1.09
C VAL A 44 -3.05 -6.41 -1.18
N GLU A 45 -2.81 -7.55 -1.85
CA GLU A 45 -1.46 -7.88 -2.29
C GLU A 45 -0.86 -6.70 -3.06
N PRO A 46 0.36 -6.25 -2.74
CA PRO A 46 0.97 -5.13 -3.44
C PRO A 46 1.12 -5.49 -4.92
N GLU A 47 0.53 -4.68 -5.80
CA GLU A 47 0.72 -4.83 -7.24
C GLU A 47 2.19 -4.57 -7.58
N ILE A 48 2.87 -5.61 -8.05
CA ILE A 48 4.27 -5.52 -8.47
C ILE A 48 4.33 -4.86 -9.84
N ARG A 49 4.96 -3.69 -9.92
CA ARG A 49 5.24 -3.00 -11.19
C ARG A 49 6.72 -3.08 -11.52
N TYR A 50 7.02 -3.42 -12.77
CA TYR A 50 8.41 -3.52 -13.24
C TYR A 50 8.86 -2.22 -13.91
N VAL A 51 10.17 -1.96 -13.84
CA VAL A 51 10.82 -0.93 -14.64
C VAL A 51 11.59 -1.61 -15.76
N LYS A 52 11.22 -1.33 -17.02
CA LYS A 52 11.86 -1.92 -18.20
C LYS A 52 12.54 -0.85 -19.05
N LYS A 53 13.72 -1.18 -19.59
CA LYS A 53 14.39 -0.33 -20.58
C LYS A 53 14.05 -0.83 -21.99
N ILE A 54 13.64 0.07 -22.87
CA ILE A 54 13.42 -0.22 -24.29
C ILE A 54 14.26 0.75 -25.12
N VAL A 55 15.07 0.22 -26.03
CA VAL A 55 15.81 1.02 -27.02
C VAL A 55 14.95 1.17 -28.25
N VAL A 56 14.59 2.40 -28.60
CA VAL A 56 13.67 2.68 -29.70
C VAL A 56 14.47 2.84 -30.98
N THR A 57 14.33 1.86 -31.87
CA THR A 57 14.98 1.88 -33.19
C THR A 57 13.97 1.93 -34.32
N SER A 58 12.75 1.45 -34.06
CA SER A 58 11.70 1.27 -35.06
C SER A 58 10.31 1.49 -34.47
N TYR A 59 9.30 1.57 -35.34
CA TYR A 59 7.90 1.65 -34.92
C TYR A 59 7.42 0.42 -34.13
N SER A 60 7.99 -0.76 -34.37
CA SER A 60 7.64 -1.97 -33.60
C SER A 60 7.99 -1.86 -32.12
N ASP A 61 8.94 -0.99 -31.75
CA ASP A 61 9.30 -0.77 -30.36
C ASP A 61 8.23 0.09 -29.63
N LEU A 62 7.41 0.85 -30.36
CA LEU A 62 6.29 1.61 -29.81
C LEU A 62 5.10 0.74 -29.42
N GLU A 63 4.87 -0.34 -30.19
CA GLU A 63 3.86 -1.34 -29.84
C GLU A 63 4.22 -2.02 -28.52
N LYS A 64 5.49 -2.44 -28.37
CA LYS A 64 6.00 -3.00 -27.10
C LYS A 64 5.86 -2.01 -25.95
N ILE A 65 6.15 -0.72 -26.18
CA ILE A 65 5.96 0.33 -25.18
C ILE A 65 4.48 0.40 -24.77
N SER A 66 3.56 0.36 -25.72
CA SER A 66 2.12 0.37 -25.43
C SER A 66 1.68 -0.84 -24.60
N GLU A 67 2.11 -2.05 -24.95
CA GLU A 67 1.78 -3.28 -24.22
C GLU A 67 2.25 -3.24 -22.76
N GLU A 68 3.48 -2.77 -22.55
CA GLU A 68 4.08 -2.70 -21.21
C GLU A 68 3.42 -1.60 -20.34
N ILE A 69 3.05 -0.46 -20.92
CA ILE A 69 2.28 0.57 -20.19
C ILE A 69 0.89 0.05 -19.83
N GLN A 70 0.21 -0.65 -20.75
CA GLN A 70 -1.10 -1.28 -20.49
C GLN A 70 -1.03 -2.35 -19.39
N ALA A 71 0.11 -3.06 -19.29
CA ALA A 71 0.36 -4.00 -18.20
C ALA A 71 0.68 -3.33 -16.85
N GLY A 72 0.74 -2.00 -16.79
CA GLY A 72 1.04 -1.24 -15.58
C GLY A 72 2.54 -1.12 -15.26
N ASN A 73 3.42 -1.47 -16.20
CA ASN A 73 4.87 -1.32 -16.03
C ASN A 73 5.33 0.10 -16.35
N ILE A 74 6.49 0.46 -15.82
CA ILE A 74 7.19 1.72 -16.08
C ILE A 74 8.26 1.46 -17.14
N ILE A 75 8.39 2.37 -18.10
CA ILE A 75 9.35 2.22 -19.20
C ILE A 75 10.31 3.38 -19.23
N ILE A 76 11.60 3.05 -19.36
CA ILE A 76 12.66 3.98 -19.73
C ILE A 76 12.97 3.78 -21.21
N ALA A 77 12.47 4.68 -22.04
CA ALA A 77 12.69 4.67 -23.48
C ALA A 77 14.02 5.36 -23.82
N ASP A 78 14.94 4.63 -24.44
CA ASP A 78 16.22 5.12 -24.95
C ASP A 78 16.05 5.51 -26.42
N LEU A 79 16.11 6.82 -26.68
CA LEU A 79 15.88 7.43 -28.00
C LEU A 79 17.18 7.81 -28.71
N THR A 80 18.35 7.51 -28.14
CA THR A 80 19.66 7.86 -28.72
C THR A 80 19.83 7.41 -30.18
N PRO A 81 19.33 6.23 -30.62
CA PRO A 81 19.42 5.84 -32.04
C PRO A 81 18.73 6.80 -33.01
N LEU A 82 17.75 7.58 -32.55
CA LEU A 82 16.96 8.50 -33.36
C LEU A 82 17.49 9.94 -33.35
N GLU A 83 18.52 10.25 -32.55
CA GLU A 83 19.10 11.61 -32.43
C GLU A 83 19.56 12.17 -33.79
N SER A 84 20.09 11.31 -34.66
CA SER A 84 20.53 11.68 -36.01
C SER A 84 19.38 12.01 -36.98
N LYS A 85 18.13 11.72 -36.60
CA LYS A 85 16.93 11.84 -37.43
C LYS A 85 15.83 12.64 -36.69
N PRO A 86 15.99 13.97 -36.56
CA PRO A 86 15.12 14.80 -35.72
C PRO A 86 13.64 14.75 -36.11
N GLU A 87 13.32 14.65 -37.41
CA GLU A 87 11.93 14.52 -37.88
C GLU A 87 11.26 13.21 -37.43
N VAL A 88 12.02 12.11 -37.44
CA VAL A 88 11.53 10.80 -37.00
C VAL A 88 11.39 10.80 -35.48
N LEU A 89 12.38 11.34 -34.77
CA LEU A 89 12.36 11.49 -33.33
C LEU A 89 11.13 12.27 -32.85
N ALA A 90 10.81 13.41 -33.51
CA ALA A 90 9.64 14.21 -33.16
C ALA A 90 8.33 13.41 -33.27
N LYS A 91 8.14 12.69 -34.39
CA LYS A 91 6.95 11.83 -34.60
C LYS A 91 6.86 10.72 -33.56
N VAL A 92 7.98 10.08 -33.24
CA VAL A 92 8.06 9.04 -32.22
C VAL A 92 7.67 9.58 -30.84
N VAL A 93 8.20 10.75 -30.46
CA VAL A 93 7.86 11.41 -29.19
C VAL A 93 6.39 11.80 -29.14
N GLU A 94 5.81 12.31 -30.24
CA GLU A 94 4.37 12.60 -30.32
C GLU A 94 3.52 11.34 -30.13
N GLN A 95 3.91 10.22 -30.73
CA GLN A 95 3.19 8.96 -30.54
C GLN A 95 3.28 8.44 -29.11
N ILE A 96 4.46 8.48 -28.48
CA ILE A 96 4.61 8.10 -27.07
C ILE A 96 3.71 8.96 -26.19
N LYS A 97 3.69 10.28 -26.42
CA LYS A 97 2.77 11.19 -25.72
C LYS A 97 1.31 10.78 -25.94
N GLY A 98 0.91 10.49 -27.19
CA GLY A 98 -0.44 10.04 -27.52
C GLY A 98 -0.83 8.76 -26.78
N ILE A 99 0.06 7.77 -26.71
CA ILE A 99 -0.16 6.52 -25.96
C ILE A 99 -0.37 6.82 -24.47
N THR A 100 0.50 7.63 -23.87
CA THR A 100 0.38 7.97 -22.44
C THR A 100 -0.88 8.77 -22.11
N GLN A 101 -1.26 9.74 -22.96
CA GLN A 101 -2.47 10.54 -22.78
C GLN A 101 -3.75 9.73 -22.91
N ALA A 102 -3.75 8.70 -23.76
CA ALA A 102 -4.89 7.81 -23.91
C ALA A 102 -5.13 6.94 -22.66
N LEU A 103 -4.08 6.67 -21.88
CA LEU A 103 -4.12 5.77 -20.73
C LEU A 103 -4.27 6.48 -19.38
N GLY A 104 -4.02 7.80 -19.31
CA GLY A 104 -4.24 8.63 -18.13
C GLY A 104 -2.98 9.32 -17.63
#